data_AF-A0A3S2C8I8-F1
#
_entry.id   AF-A0A3S2C8I8-F1
#
_cell.length_a   1.000
_cell.length_b   1.000
_cell.length_c   1.000
_cell.angle_alpha   90.00
_cell.angle_beta   90.00
_cell.angle_gamma   90.00
#
_symmetry.space_group_name_H-M   'P 1'
#
loop_
_entity.id
_entity.type
_entity.pdbx_description
1 polymer ?
#
loop_
_entity_poly.entity_id
_entity_poly.type
_entity_poly.pdbx_seq_one_letter_code
_entity_poly.pdbx_strand_id
1 'polypeptide(L)'
;LVRRGVQRLLMDMGAHVLPELSLATGRRADLVALTRQGDIWIIEIKSSIEDFRVDRKWPDYRLHSDRFFFATHPGVPSEIFPQECGFILSDGYGAEILRDAPEHRMAAATRKALMLRIARAGASRLLAAELAGVSVPALEGESE
;
A
#
# COMPACT_ATOMS: atom_id res chain seq x y z
N LEU A 1 5.74 -5.20 -12.41
CA LEU A 1 4.94 -4.27 -13.24
C LEU A 1 3.83 -3.63 -12.41
N VAL A 2 2.84 -4.39 -11.93
CA VAL A 2 1.68 -3.90 -11.14
C VAL A 2 2.06 -2.86 -10.09
N ARG A 3 3.01 -3.21 -9.19
CA ARG A 3 3.48 -2.36 -8.10
C ARG A 3 3.85 -0.93 -8.52
N ARG A 4 4.58 -0.79 -9.63
CA ARG A 4 5.04 0.52 -10.12
C ARG A 4 3.87 1.40 -10.54
N GLY A 5 2.91 0.84 -11.28
CA GLY A 5 1.71 1.57 -11.70
C GLY A 5 0.88 2.01 -10.50
N VAL A 6 0.71 1.14 -9.51
CA VAL A 6 -0.03 1.46 -8.27
C VAL A 6 0.70 2.55 -7.46
N GLN A 7 2.02 2.49 -7.34
CA GLN A 7 2.80 3.52 -6.65
C GLN A 7 2.65 4.90 -7.34
N ARG A 8 2.60 4.93 -8.67
CA ARG A 8 2.37 6.18 -9.43
C ARG A 8 0.98 6.74 -9.19
N LEU A 9 -0.05 5.91 -9.32
CA LEU A 9 -1.43 6.29 -8.99
C LEU A 9 -1.53 6.90 -7.59
N LEU A 10 -0.97 6.23 -6.58
CA LEU A 10 -1.01 6.70 -5.19
C LEU A 10 -0.23 8.01 -5.00
N MET A 11 0.90 8.17 -5.68
CA MET A 11 1.67 9.41 -5.67
C MET A 11 0.89 10.56 -6.31
N ASP A 12 0.22 10.32 -7.44
CA ASP A 12 -0.62 11.31 -8.13
C ASP A 12 -1.83 11.72 -7.27
N MET A 13 -2.33 10.81 -6.43
CA MET A 13 -3.35 11.09 -5.40
C MET A 13 -2.80 11.83 -4.17
N GLY A 14 -1.49 12.12 -4.13
CA GLY A 14 -0.82 12.78 -3.02
C GLY A 14 -0.60 11.91 -1.78
N ALA A 15 -0.67 10.58 -1.91
CA ALA A 15 -0.37 9.64 -0.83
C ALA A 15 1.12 9.27 -0.82
N HIS A 16 1.64 8.98 0.38
CA HIS A 16 3.00 8.48 0.57
C HIS A 16 3.00 6.96 0.72
N VAL A 17 3.85 6.26 -0.03
CA VAL A 17 3.79 4.81 -0.14
C VAL A 17 5.05 4.14 0.40
N LEU A 18 4.88 3.20 1.33
CA LEU A 18 5.94 2.28 1.75
C LEU A 18 5.66 0.87 1.24
N PRO A 19 6.57 0.31 0.43
CA PRO A 19 6.42 -1.07 0.01
C PRO A 19 6.90 -2.09 1.06
N GLU A 20 6.48 -3.34 0.98
CA GLU A 20 7.01 -4.47 1.75
C GLU A 20 7.10 -4.17 3.27
N LEU A 21 6.02 -3.66 3.87
CA LEU A 21 6.00 -3.31 5.29
C LEU A 21 5.56 -4.53 6.12
N SER A 22 6.45 -5.03 6.98
CA SER A 22 6.08 -6.06 7.95
C SER A 22 5.10 -5.49 8.98
N LEU A 23 4.02 -6.21 9.27
CA LEU A 23 3.00 -5.86 10.27
C LEU A 23 3.31 -6.54 11.61
N ALA A 24 2.62 -6.11 12.68
CA ALA A 24 2.79 -6.67 14.01
C ALA A 24 2.46 -8.18 14.08
N THR A 25 1.62 -8.66 13.16
CA THR A 25 1.24 -10.07 13.05
C THR A 25 2.30 -10.96 12.38
N GLY A 26 3.44 -10.39 11.98
CA GLY A 26 4.49 -11.10 11.23
C GLY A 26 4.22 -11.23 9.73
N ARG A 27 3.03 -10.83 9.26
CA ARG A 27 2.72 -10.70 7.83
C ARG A 27 3.42 -9.50 7.22
N ARG A 28 3.49 -9.43 5.90
CA ARG A 28 4.07 -8.32 5.16
C ARG A 28 3.06 -7.81 4.15
N ALA A 29 2.75 -6.53 4.21
CA ALA A 29 1.90 -5.87 3.23
C ALA A 29 2.73 -5.45 2.02
N ASP A 30 2.22 -5.70 0.81
CA ASP A 30 2.95 -5.37 -0.42
C ASP A 30 3.16 -3.87 -0.57
N LEU A 31 2.09 -3.08 -0.39
CA LEU A 31 2.14 -1.63 -0.31
C LEU A 31 1.28 -1.12 0.85
N VAL A 32 1.82 -0.15 1.58
CA VAL A 32 1.09 0.64 2.58
C VAL A 32 1.11 2.09 2.14
N ALA A 33 -0.07 2.69 1.97
CA ALA A 33 -0.20 4.09 1.60
C ALA A 33 -0.70 4.91 2.80
N LEU A 34 -0.09 6.05 3.05
CA LEU A 34 -0.56 7.07 3.97
C LEU A 34 -1.12 8.22 3.15
N THR A 35 -2.43 8.44 3.23
CA THR A 35 -3.11 9.54 2.55
C THR A 35 -2.86 10.87 3.26
N ARG A 36 -3.16 11.99 2.60
CA ARG A 36 -3.07 13.34 3.18
C ARG A 36 -3.99 13.52 4.40
N GLN A 37 -5.09 12.79 4.46
CA GLN A 37 -6.06 12.81 5.56
C GLN A 37 -5.61 11.95 6.76
N GLY A 38 -4.52 11.19 6.62
CA GLY A 38 -4.02 10.29 7.67
C GLY A 38 -4.65 8.90 7.66
N ASP A 39 -5.45 8.56 6.64
CA ASP A 39 -5.93 7.20 6.41
C ASP A 39 -4.79 6.33 5.93
N ILE A 40 -4.77 5.08 6.39
CA ILE A 40 -3.78 4.08 6.00
C ILE A 40 -4.44 3.04 5.13
N TRP A 41 -3.95 2.88 3.90
CA TRP A 41 -4.43 1.86 2.97
C TRP A 41 -3.43 0.73 2.87
N ILE A 42 -3.92 -0.50 2.75
CA ILE A 42 -3.12 -1.65 2.35
C ILE A 42 -3.54 -2.07 0.95
N ILE A 43 -2.56 -2.27 0.08
CA ILE A 43 -2.76 -2.77 -1.27
C ILE A 43 -1.96 -4.07 -1.42
N GLU A 44 -2.67 -5.17 -1.64
CA GLU A 44 -2.08 -6.49 -1.89
C GLU A 44 -2.07 -6.78 -3.39
N ILE A 45 -0.89 -7.10 -3.91
CA ILE A 45 -0.66 -7.32 -5.34
C ILE A 45 -0.74 -8.80 -5.64
N LYS A 46 -1.66 -9.20 -6.52
CA LYS A 46 -1.78 -10.58 -7.00
C LYS A 46 -1.47 -10.61 -8.49
N SER A 47 -0.38 -11.27 -8.87
CA SER A 47 0.08 -11.31 -10.27
C SER A 47 -0.47 -12.51 -11.04
N SER A 48 -1.11 -13.44 -10.34
CA SER A 48 -1.72 -14.64 -10.90
C SER A 48 -2.94 -15.08 -10.09
N ILE A 49 -3.74 -15.99 -10.66
CA ILE A 49 -4.84 -16.66 -9.93
C ILE A 49 -4.29 -17.47 -8.75
N GLU A 50 -3.11 -18.07 -8.89
CA GLU A 50 -2.49 -18.87 -7.83
C GLU A 50 -2.06 -17.99 -6.64
N ASP A 51 -1.46 -16.82 -6.92
CA ASP A 51 -1.09 -15.83 -5.89
C ASP A 51 -2.30 -15.47 -5.01
N PHE A 52 -3.47 -15.30 -5.64
CA PHE A 52 -4.70 -15.02 -4.92
C PHE A 52 -5.19 -16.23 -4.11
N ARG A 53 -5.17 -17.44 -4.67
CA ARG A 53 -5.65 -18.67 -4.00
C ARG A 53 -4.89 -19.03 -2.74
N VAL A 54 -3.59 -18.74 -2.70
CA VAL A 54 -2.75 -19.03 -1.53
C VAL A 54 -2.90 -17.97 -0.43
N ASP A 55 -3.32 -16.75 -0.76
CA ASP A 55 -3.52 -15.67 0.19
C ASP A 55 -4.85 -15.77 0.94
N ARG A 56 -5.03 -16.83 1.71
CA ARG A 56 -6.27 -17.08 2.47
C ARG A 56 -6.42 -16.20 3.71
N LYS A 57 -5.38 -15.45 4.07
CA LYS A 57 -5.29 -14.64 5.29
C LYS A 57 -5.41 -13.15 5.00
N TRP A 58 -5.75 -12.80 3.76
CA TRP A 58 -5.97 -11.42 3.36
C TRP A 58 -6.95 -10.64 4.27
N PRO A 59 -8.02 -11.22 4.85
CA PRO A 59 -8.94 -10.46 5.69
C PRO A 59 -8.27 -9.84 6.93
N ASP A 60 -7.18 -10.46 7.42
CA ASP A 60 -6.45 -9.98 8.59
C ASP A 60 -5.76 -8.64 8.33
N TYR A 61 -5.46 -8.30 7.06
CA TYR A 61 -4.91 -6.99 6.70
C TYR A 61 -5.89 -5.84 6.94
N ARG A 62 -7.21 -6.10 6.99
CA ARG A 62 -8.21 -5.08 7.35
C ARG A 62 -8.07 -4.59 8.79
N LEU A 63 -7.47 -5.40 9.67
CA LEU A 63 -7.16 -4.97 11.04
C LEU A 63 -6.04 -3.91 11.09
N HIS A 64 -5.33 -3.73 9.97
CA HIS A 64 -4.17 -2.86 9.81
C HIS A 64 -4.36 -1.84 8.67
N SER A 65 -5.59 -1.61 8.23
CA SER A 65 -5.88 -0.60 7.21
C SER A 65 -7.27 -0.01 7.40
N ASP A 66 -7.43 1.26 7.04
CA ASP A 66 -8.73 1.91 6.92
C ASP A 66 -9.43 1.49 5.62
N ARG A 67 -8.63 1.18 4.59
CA ARG A 67 -9.11 0.66 3.31
C ARG A 67 -8.16 -0.40 2.79
N PHE A 68 -8.74 -1.48 2.29
CA PHE A 68 -7.99 -2.61 1.75
C PHE A 68 -8.31 -2.80 0.27
N PHE A 69 -7.26 -2.87 -0.54
CA PHE A 69 -7.35 -3.06 -1.98
C PHE A 69 -6.60 -4.30 -2.41
N PHE A 70 -7.13 -5.00 -3.40
CA PHE A 70 -6.33 -5.85 -4.27
C PHE A 70 -5.86 -5.04 -5.48
N ALA A 71 -4.66 -5.34 -5.96
CA ALA A 71 -4.14 -4.82 -7.21
C ALA A 71 -3.64 -5.93 -8.13
N THR A 72 -3.90 -5.81 -9.43
CA THR A 72 -3.46 -6.79 -10.42
C THR A 72 -3.20 -6.17 -11.80
N HIS A 73 -2.91 -7.01 -12.80
CA HIS A 73 -2.78 -6.64 -14.21
C HIS A 73 -3.91 -7.26 -15.05
N PRO A 74 -4.14 -6.76 -16.29
CA PRO A 74 -5.27 -7.22 -17.13
C PRO A 74 -5.31 -8.71 -17.47
N GLY A 75 -4.20 -9.45 -17.29
CA GLY A 75 -4.15 -10.90 -17.52
C GLY A 75 -4.71 -11.74 -16.37
N VAL A 76 -5.06 -11.15 -15.22
CA VAL A 76 -5.74 -11.85 -14.12
C VAL A 76 -7.23 -11.47 -14.13
N PRO A 77 -8.16 -12.44 -14.18
CA PRO A 77 -9.59 -12.15 -14.19
C PRO A 77 -10.02 -11.37 -12.95
N SER A 78 -10.69 -10.24 -13.15
CA SER A 78 -11.07 -9.31 -12.08
C SER A 78 -12.15 -9.89 -11.14
N GLU A 79 -12.91 -10.86 -11.64
CA GLU A 79 -14.10 -11.44 -10.99
C GLU A 79 -13.71 -12.35 -9.82
N ILE A 80 -12.44 -12.79 -9.75
CA ILE A 80 -11.96 -13.63 -8.65
C ILE A 80 -11.78 -12.83 -7.36
N PHE A 81 -11.64 -11.50 -7.46
CA PHE A 81 -11.35 -10.66 -6.31
C PHE A 81 -12.64 -10.34 -5.55
N PRO A 82 -12.66 -10.46 -4.20
CA PRO A 82 -13.86 -10.25 -3.40
C PRO A 82 -14.44 -8.83 -3.57
N GLN A 83 -15.76 -8.74 -3.73
CA GLN A 83 -16.46 -7.47 -4.01
C GLN A 83 -16.44 -6.53 -2.80
N GLU A 84 -16.25 -7.05 -1.60
CA GLU A 84 -16.08 -6.27 -0.36
C GLU A 84 -14.70 -5.58 -0.26
N CYS A 85 -13.78 -5.83 -1.20
CA CYS A 85 -12.48 -5.17 -1.27
C CYS A 85 -12.47 -4.11 -2.36
N GLY A 86 -11.62 -3.09 -2.19
CA GLY A 86 -11.28 -2.24 -3.31
C GLY A 86 -10.45 -3.00 -4.35
N PHE A 87 -10.45 -2.51 -5.58
CA PHE A 87 -9.77 -3.14 -6.69
C PHE A 87 -9.06 -2.13 -7.58
N ILE A 88 -7.77 -2.37 -7.83
CA ILE A 88 -6.90 -1.53 -8.64
C ILE A 88 -6.37 -2.37 -9.81
N LEU A 89 -6.47 -1.83 -11.02
CA LEU A 89 -5.90 -2.45 -12.21
C LEU A 89 -4.70 -1.64 -12.70
N SER A 90 -3.60 -2.31 -13.00
CA SER A 90 -2.34 -1.69 -13.41
C SER A 90 -1.79 -2.35 -14.65
N ASP A 91 -1.43 -1.55 -15.65
CA ASP A 91 -0.70 -1.99 -16.85
C ASP A 91 0.83 -1.98 -16.65
N GLY A 92 1.29 -1.51 -15.47
CA GLY A 92 2.70 -1.37 -15.11
C GLY A 92 3.30 0.00 -15.43
N TYR A 93 2.63 0.85 -16.21
CA TYR A 93 2.96 2.25 -16.41
C TYR A 93 2.13 3.14 -15.49
N GLY A 94 0.83 2.89 -15.40
CA GLY A 94 -0.11 3.54 -14.49
C GLY A 94 -1.00 2.52 -13.80
N ALA A 95 -1.97 3.00 -13.05
CA ALA A 95 -3.02 2.19 -12.47
C ALA A 95 -4.29 3.00 -12.29
N GLU A 96 -5.43 2.32 -12.17
CA GLU A 96 -6.73 2.91 -11.94
C GLU A 96 -7.48 2.15 -10.84
N ILE A 97 -8.19 2.89 -9.98
CA ILE A 97 -9.12 2.30 -9.01
C ILE A 97 -10.42 1.98 -9.75
N LEU A 98 -10.66 0.70 -10.04
CA LEU A 98 -11.89 0.26 -10.71
C LEU A 98 -13.04 0.01 -9.72
N ARG A 99 -12.71 -0.24 -8.46
CA ARG A 99 -13.68 -0.38 -7.38
C ARG A 99 -13.12 0.25 -6.11
N ASP A 100 -13.87 1.18 -5.54
CA ASP A 100 -13.53 1.78 -4.25
C ASP A 100 -13.57 0.75 -3.12
N ALA A 101 -12.63 0.87 -2.18
CA ALA A 101 -12.64 0.07 -0.97
C ALA A 101 -13.61 0.64 0.07
N PRO A 102 -14.46 -0.19 0.69
CA PRO A 102 -15.24 0.24 1.85
C PRO A 102 -14.33 0.63 3.03
N GLU A 103 -14.74 1.63 3.78
CA GLU A 103 -13.99 2.14 4.93
C GLU A 103 -14.18 1.27 6.17
N HIS A 104 -13.07 0.93 6.83
CA HIS A 104 -13.01 0.14 8.05
C HIS A 104 -12.06 0.82 9.04
N ARG A 105 -12.55 1.83 9.76
CA ARG A 105 -11.67 2.62 10.64
C ARG A 105 -10.97 1.74 11.66
N MET A 106 -9.64 1.83 11.68
CA MET A 106 -8.85 1.16 12.70
C MET A 106 -9.05 1.79 14.09
N ALA A 107 -8.98 0.95 15.12
CA ALA A 107 -8.87 1.41 16.49
C ALA A 107 -7.65 2.34 16.66
N ALA A 108 -7.79 3.39 17.48
CA ALA A 108 -6.78 4.43 17.62
C ALA A 108 -5.40 3.90 18.06
N ALA A 109 -5.37 2.91 18.96
CA ALA A 109 -4.13 2.28 19.40
C ALA A 109 -3.42 1.55 18.26
N THR A 110 -4.16 0.79 17.44
CA THR A 110 -3.63 0.08 16.26
C THR A 110 -3.11 1.06 15.22
N ARG A 111 -3.85 2.14 14.94
CA ARG A 111 -3.40 3.22 14.05
C ARG A 111 -2.09 3.81 14.53
N LYS A 112 -1.99 4.19 15.80
CA LYS A 112 -0.77 4.77 16.37
C LYS A 112 0.42 3.83 16.22
N ALA A 113 0.24 2.55 16.53
CA ALA A 113 1.29 1.55 16.40
C ALA A 113 1.76 1.39 14.94
N LEU A 114 0.82 1.36 13.98
CA LEU A 114 1.15 1.25 12.55
C LEU A 114 1.82 2.52 12.02
N MET A 115 1.36 3.70 12.43
CA MET A 115 1.97 4.98 12.07
C MET A 115 3.43 5.07 12.54
N LEU A 116 3.72 4.66 13.77
CA LEU A 116 5.11 4.59 14.28
C LEU A 116 5.96 3.60 13.46
N ARG A 117 5.35 2.51 12.99
CA ARG A 117 6.04 1.52 12.18
C ARG A 117 6.35 2.04 10.78
N ILE A 118 5.40 2.76 10.16
CA ILE A 118 5.59 3.48 8.90
C ILE A 118 6.72 4.49 9.05
N ALA A 119 6.68 5.35 10.08
CA ALA A 119 7.70 6.39 10.31
C ALA A 119 9.12 5.78 10.46
N ARG A 120 9.25 4.74 11.30
CA ARG A 120 10.55 4.06 11.50
C ARG A 120 11.07 3.38 10.24
N ALA A 121 10.19 2.69 9.51
CA ALA A 121 10.57 2.01 8.27
C ALA A 121 10.95 3.02 7.17
N GLY A 122 10.21 4.12 7.06
CA GLY A 122 10.50 5.22 6.14
C GLY A 122 11.85 5.85 6.44
N ALA A 123 12.07 6.29 7.68
CA ALA A 123 13.34 6.90 8.10
C ALA A 123 14.54 5.95 7.89
N SER A 124 14.41 4.67 8.24
CA SER A 124 15.48 3.69 8.04
C SER A 124 15.82 3.48 6.56
N ARG A 125 14.82 3.45 5.67
CA ARG A 125 15.03 3.29 4.23
C ARG A 125 15.59 4.55 3.59
N LEU A 126 15.16 5.72 4.06
CA LEU A 126 15.69 7.00 3.61
C LEU A 126 17.17 7.13 3.94
N LEU A 127 17.54 6.88 5.20
CA LEU A 127 18.94 6.87 5.64
C LEU A 127 19.78 5.89 4.81
N ALA A 128 19.27 4.69 4.54
CA ALA A 128 19.97 3.73 3.68
C ALA A 128 20.18 4.26 2.25
N ALA A 129 19.22 5.00 1.70
CA ALA A 129 19.32 5.63 0.38
C ALA A 129 20.34 6.79 0.38
N GLU A 130 20.31 7.65 1.41
CA GLU A 130 21.29 8.73 1.58
C GLU A 130 22.72 8.18 1.69
N LEU A 131 22.93 7.15 2.50
CA LEU A 131 24.23 6.48 2.63
C LEU A 131 24.69 5.82 1.32
N ALA A 132 23.75 5.47 0.43
CA ALA A 132 24.04 4.97 -0.91
C ALA A 132 24.24 6.09 -1.95
N GLY A 133 24.19 7.37 -1.54
CA GLY A 133 24.39 8.53 -2.41
C GLY A 133 23.17 8.89 -3.26
N VAL A 134 21.98 8.41 -2.92
CA VAL A 134 20.74 8.82 -3.59
C VAL A 134 20.40 10.24 -3.16
N SER A 135 20.19 11.14 -4.12
CA SER A 135 19.67 12.47 -3.83
C SER A 135 18.26 12.35 -3.26
N VAL A 136 18.10 12.83 -2.04
CA VAL A 136 16.82 12.87 -1.35
C VAL A 136 16.22 14.27 -1.50
N PRO A 137 14.98 14.40 -2.02
CA PRO A 137 14.31 15.68 -2.08
C PRO A 137 14.01 16.20 -0.67
N ALA A 138 14.13 17.51 -0.47
CA ALA A 138 13.71 18.18 0.75
C ALA A 138 12.21 17.93 1.01
N LEU A 139 11.83 17.87 2.29
CA LEU A 139 10.43 17.74 2.68
C LEU A 139 9.65 18.99 2.24
N GLU A 140 8.42 18.81 1.75
CA GLU A 140 7.55 19.92 1.40
C GLU A 140 7.40 20.88 2.59
N GLY A 141 7.86 22.12 2.44
CA GLY A 141 7.79 23.16 3.47
C GLY A 141 9.05 23.37 4.31
N GLU A 142 10.11 22.58 4.09
CA GLU A 142 11.44 22.88 4.62
C GLU A 142 12.21 23.72 3.58
N SER A 143 12.54 24.97 3.92
CA SER A 143 13.46 25.80 3.13
C SER A 143 14.88 25.26 3.29
N GLU A 144 15.60 25.08 2.17
CA GLU A 144 17.04 24.76 2.12
C GLU A 144 17.90 25.71 2.96
#